data_AF-A0A847F1K0-F1
#
_entry.id   AF-A0A847F1K0-F1
#
_cell.length_a   1.000
_cell.length_b   1.000
_cell.length_c   1.000
_cell.angle_alpha   90.00
_cell.angle_beta   90.00
_cell.angle_gamma   90.00
#
_symmetry.space_group_name_H-M   'P 1'
#
loop_
_entity.id
_entity.type
_entity.pdbx_description
1 polymer ?
#
loop_
_entity_poly.entity_id
_entity_poly.type
_entity_poly.pdbx_seq_one_letter_code
_entity_poly.pdbx_strand_id
1 'polypeptide(L)'
;AEPEAVGVADGASSEGRALELHLADGVPVRIFSDESRLTLHALESFGVAASSRYGAGGVFYTWRPVCTTPCEANLAPGVYPRLLIAGERGRSALVRHDVRLDGPSDLLLHYESRRKVRAVLLSLGVTLSAAGLATLMGAAFRIRARCDDPALSCGLNWGAFGSGVAMLFAGIGLTFPGFSVRDRGEITVHPFGALGSFGPEREDDAMH
;
A
#
# COMPACT_ATOMS: atom_id res chain seq x y z
N ALA A 1 -15.96 -34.38 44.08
CA ALA A 1 -16.38 -34.61 42.69
C ALA A 1 -15.86 -33.45 41.86
N GLU A 2 -14.65 -33.62 41.34
CA GLU A 2 -14.11 -32.79 40.26
C GLU A 2 -14.89 -33.07 38.97
N PRO A 3 -15.12 -32.06 38.12
CA PRO A 3 -15.38 -32.30 36.72
C PRO A 3 -14.05 -32.31 35.95
N GLU A 4 -13.74 -33.49 35.41
CA GLU A 4 -12.69 -33.73 34.43
C GLU A 4 -13.15 -33.27 33.02
N ALA A 5 -12.21 -32.63 32.32
CA ALA A 5 -11.99 -32.53 30.87
C ALA A 5 -13.15 -32.18 29.91
N VAL A 6 -13.02 -31.02 29.25
CA VAL A 6 -13.16 -30.95 27.78
C VAL A 6 -11.97 -30.14 27.25
N GLY A 7 -11.08 -30.82 26.52
CA GLY A 7 -9.91 -30.23 25.90
C GLY A 7 -10.27 -29.06 24.99
N VAL A 8 -9.65 -27.91 25.24
CA VAL A 8 -9.66 -26.79 24.30
C VAL A 8 -8.63 -27.13 23.24
N ALA A 9 -9.13 -27.51 22.08
CA ALA A 9 -8.32 -27.82 20.91
C ALA A 9 -7.36 -26.68 20.59
N ASP A 10 -6.14 -27.08 20.27
CA ASP A 10 -5.03 -26.27 19.82
C ASP A 10 -5.47 -25.18 18.84
N GLY A 11 -4.94 -23.97 19.05
CA GLY A 11 -5.02 -22.86 18.11
C GLY A 11 -4.36 -23.27 16.81
N ALA A 12 -5.16 -23.76 15.87
CA ALA A 12 -4.73 -24.07 14.52
C ALA A 12 -4.39 -22.76 13.77
N SER A 13 -3.16 -22.29 13.94
CA SER A 13 -2.48 -21.47 12.94
C SER A 13 -2.25 -22.36 11.72
N SER A 14 -3.06 -22.20 10.68
CA SER A 14 -2.74 -22.79 9.39
C SER A 14 -1.63 -21.97 8.75
N GLU A 15 -0.36 -22.32 9.03
CA GLU A 15 0.77 -21.79 8.28
C GLU A 15 0.73 -22.36 6.86
N GLY A 16 0.51 -21.49 5.87
CA GLY A 16 0.75 -21.84 4.49
C GLY A 16 2.22 -21.62 4.17
N ARG A 17 2.94 -22.69 3.82
CA ARG A 17 4.31 -22.55 3.29
C ARG A 17 4.24 -21.91 1.91
N ALA A 18 4.79 -20.70 1.78
CA ALA A 18 5.03 -20.07 0.49
C ALA A 18 6.49 -20.34 0.11
N LEU A 19 6.70 -21.06 -1.00
CA LEU A 19 7.97 -21.30 -1.68
C LEU A 19 9.21 -21.56 -0.78
N GLU A 20 9.58 -22.84 -0.64
CA GLU A 20 10.97 -23.21 -0.37
C GLU A 20 11.83 -22.81 -1.58
N LEU A 21 12.47 -21.64 -1.50
CA LEU A 21 13.50 -21.20 -2.45
C LEU A 21 14.74 -22.10 -2.28
N HIS A 22 14.74 -23.26 -2.93
CA HIS A 22 15.93 -24.10 -3.05
C HIS A 22 16.94 -23.39 -3.97
N LEU A 23 17.96 -22.77 -3.36
CA LEU A 23 19.05 -22.07 -4.05
C LEU A 23 19.89 -22.97 -4.99
N ALA A 24 19.74 -24.30 -4.92
CA ALA A 24 20.56 -25.24 -5.68
C ALA A 24 20.05 -25.54 -7.11
N ASP A 25 18.75 -25.31 -7.39
CA ASP A 25 18.10 -25.57 -8.69
C ASP A 25 17.48 -24.30 -9.29
N GLY A 26 17.99 -23.14 -8.90
CA GLY A 26 17.46 -21.85 -9.33
C GLY A 26 17.84 -21.51 -10.77
N VAL A 27 16.91 -20.87 -11.47
CA VAL A 27 17.12 -20.31 -12.79
C VAL A 27 17.76 -18.92 -12.66
N PRO A 28 18.79 -18.58 -13.46
CA PRO A 28 19.43 -17.28 -13.36
C PRO A 28 18.49 -16.17 -13.84
N VAL A 29 18.35 -15.15 -13.00
CA VAL A 29 17.51 -13.99 -13.27
C VAL A 29 18.31 -12.71 -13.06
N ARG A 30 18.28 -11.82 -14.04
CA ARG A 30 18.92 -10.49 -13.96
C ARG A 30 17.86 -9.45 -13.71
N ILE A 31 18.03 -8.66 -12.67
CA ILE A 31 16.98 -7.83 -12.10
C ILE A 31 17.40 -6.36 -12.23
N PHE A 32 16.61 -5.60 -12.98
CA PHE A 32 16.86 -4.21 -13.37
C PHE A 32 15.75 -3.27 -12.90
N SER A 33 16.06 -1.98 -12.90
CA SER A 33 15.12 -0.89 -12.64
C SER A 33 15.47 0.27 -13.55
N ASP A 34 14.46 0.98 -14.03
CA ASP A 34 14.55 2.11 -14.96
C ASP A 34 14.83 3.44 -14.26
N GLU A 35 14.38 3.61 -13.02
CA GLU A 35 14.36 4.92 -12.36
C GLU A 35 15.22 5.04 -11.10
N SER A 36 15.35 3.97 -10.31
CA SER A 36 16.03 4.02 -9.00
C SER A 36 16.37 2.63 -8.46
N ARG A 37 17.15 2.53 -7.37
CA ARG A 37 17.40 1.23 -6.74
C ARG A 37 16.13 0.72 -6.05
N LEU A 38 15.57 -0.34 -6.60
CA LEU A 38 14.40 -1.05 -6.08
C LEU A 38 14.83 -2.40 -5.49
N THR A 39 14.26 -2.77 -4.35
CA THR A 39 14.44 -4.09 -3.74
C THR A 39 13.27 -4.99 -4.08
N LEU A 40 13.56 -6.16 -4.64
CA LEU A 40 12.57 -7.21 -4.86
C LEU A 40 12.45 -8.05 -3.59
N HIS A 41 11.22 -8.29 -3.16
CA HIS A 41 10.90 -9.19 -2.07
C HIS A 41 9.98 -10.32 -2.55
N ALA A 42 10.31 -11.54 -2.14
CA ALA A 42 9.50 -12.72 -2.35
C ALA A 42 8.70 -13.04 -1.08
N LEU A 43 7.52 -13.64 -1.25
CA LEU A 43 6.73 -14.11 -0.14
C LEU A 43 7.43 -15.31 0.51
N GLU A 44 7.71 -15.22 1.81
CA GLU A 44 8.39 -16.27 2.58
C GLU A 44 7.38 -17.16 3.31
N SER A 45 6.40 -16.57 3.98
CA SER A 45 5.30 -17.29 4.59
C SER A 45 4.08 -16.38 4.72
N PHE A 46 2.92 -17.00 4.93
CA PHE A 46 1.73 -16.26 5.33
C PHE A 46 1.02 -17.01 6.45
N GLY A 47 0.45 -16.24 7.37
CA GLY A 47 -0.32 -16.73 8.49
C GLY A 47 -1.72 -16.11 8.48
N VAL A 48 -2.71 -16.89 8.90
CA VAL A 48 -4.06 -16.39 9.14
C VAL A 48 -4.24 -16.34 10.65
N ALA A 49 -4.32 -15.13 11.21
CA ALA A 49 -4.68 -14.99 12.61
C ALA A 49 -6.20 -14.95 12.74
N ALA A 50 -6.77 -15.99 13.34
CA ALA A 50 -8.13 -15.97 13.81
C ALA A 50 -8.19 -15.16 15.11
N SER A 51 -8.80 -13.96 15.09
CA SER A 51 -9.07 -13.24 16.34
C SER A 51 -10.34 -13.79 17.00
N SER A 52 -10.20 -14.51 18.11
CA SER A 52 -11.32 -14.96 18.94
C SER A 52 -11.71 -13.88 19.97
N ARG A 53 -12.55 -12.91 19.54
CA ARG A 53 -13.52 -12.15 20.38
C ARG A 53 -14.24 -11.03 19.63
N TYR A 54 -13.69 -10.51 18.52
CA TYR A 54 -14.26 -9.37 17.78
C TYR A 54 -14.34 -9.57 16.25
N GLY A 55 -14.11 -10.79 15.75
CA GLY A 55 -14.36 -11.14 14.34
C GLY A 55 -13.38 -10.56 13.31
N ALA A 56 -12.32 -9.85 13.73
CA ALA A 56 -11.30 -9.34 12.82
C ALA A 56 -10.19 -10.39 12.59
N GLY A 57 -10.47 -11.38 11.75
CA GLY A 57 -9.42 -12.23 11.20
C GLY A 57 -8.47 -11.43 10.31
N GLY A 58 -7.16 -11.60 10.47
CA GLY A 58 -6.14 -10.92 9.68
C GLY A 58 -5.24 -11.91 8.96
N VAL A 59 -4.86 -11.62 7.71
CA VAL A 59 -3.81 -12.36 7.02
C VAL A 59 -2.51 -11.56 7.12
N PHE A 60 -1.48 -12.18 7.66
CA PHE A 60 -0.14 -11.61 7.77
C PHE A 60 0.77 -12.27 6.73
N TYR A 61 1.62 -11.48 6.08
CA TYR A 61 2.57 -11.94 5.07
C TYR A 61 3.97 -11.58 5.54
N THR A 62 4.88 -12.53 5.51
CA THR A 62 6.32 -12.32 5.74
C THR A 62 7.03 -12.30 4.40
N TRP A 63 7.97 -11.37 4.26
CA TRP A 63 8.62 -11.06 2.99
C TRP A 63 10.12 -11.19 3.16
N ARG A 64 10.75 -11.98 2.29
CA ARG A 64 12.20 -12.13 2.25
C ARG A 64 12.77 -11.26 1.12
N PRO A 65 13.80 -10.43 1.38
CA PRO A 65 14.48 -9.71 0.31
C PRO A 65 15.22 -10.70 -0.60
N VAL A 66 15.03 -10.56 -1.91
CA VAL A 66 15.77 -11.31 -2.93
C VAL A 66 17.08 -10.58 -3.22
N CYS A 67 16.98 -9.38 -3.80
CA CYS A 67 18.12 -8.48 -3.99
C CYS A 67 17.63 -7.05 -4.31
N THR A 68 18.57 -6.10 -4.27
CA THR A 68 18.35 -4.71 -4.66
C THR A 68 18.97 -4.45 -6.02
N THR A 69 18.16 -3.92 -6.94
CA THR A 69 18.56 -3.63 -8.32
C THR A 69 19.70 -2.60 -8.40
N PRO A 70 20.56 -2.71 -9.43
CA PRO A 70 20.62 -3.79 -10.40
C PRO A 70 21.37 -5.02 -9.81
N CYS A 71 20.84 -6.24 -9.96
CA CYS A 71 21.40 -7.45 -9.33
C CYS A 71 21.12 -8.74 -10.12
N GLU A 72 21.93 -9.77 -9.89
CA GLU A 72 21.67 -11.14 -10.33
C GLU A 72 21.22 -12.01 -9.16
N ALA A 73 20.24 -12.87 -9.39
CA ALA A 73 19.76 -13.83 -8.40
C ALA A 73 19.35 -15.14 -9.07
N ASN A 74 19.40 -16.23 -8.31
CA ASN A 74 18.87 -17.53 -8.74
C ASN A 74 17.50 -17.74 -8.07
N LEU A 75 16.45 -17.85 -8.88
CA LEU A 75 15.08 -18.04 -8.44
C LEU A 75 14.56 -19.39 -8.94
N ALA A 76 13.81 -20.12 -8.11
CA ALA A 76 13.21 -21.38 -8.54
C ALA A 76 12.25 -21.15 -9.74
N PRO A 77 12.22 -22.07 -10.73
CA PRO A 77 11.23 -21.96 -11.79
C PRO A 77 9.83 -22.13 -11.20
N GLY A 78 8.88 -21.31 -11.64
CA GLY A 78 7.52 -21.37 -11.14
C GLY A 78 6.72 -20.09 -11.28
N VAL A 79 5.55 -20.09 -10.65
CA VAL A 79 4.66 -18.94 -10.56
C VAL A 79 4.82 -18.32 -9.18
N TYR A 80 5.10 -17.03 -9.14
CA TYR A 80 5.27 -16.23 -7.94
C TYR A 80 4.01 -15.41 -7.70
N PRO A 81 3.03 -15.93 -6.92
CA PRO A 81 1.89 -15.15 -6.53
C PRO A 81 2.34 -14.07 -5.57
N ARG A 82 2.07 -12.82 -5.92
CA ARG A 82 2.31 -11.64 -5.07
C ARG A 82 3.78 -11.43 -4.75
N LEU A 83 4.50 -10.80 -5.66
CA LEU A 83 5.81 -10.20 -5.35
C LEU A 83 5.62 -8.81 -4.73
N LEU A 84 6.61 -8.35 -3.98
CA LEU A 84 6.61 -7.04 -3.36
C LEU A 84 7.84 -6.26 -3.83
N ILE A 85 7.64 -5.04 -4.31
CA ILE A 85 8.72 -4.13 -4.69
C ILE A 85 8.83 -3.06 -3.61
N ALA A 86 10.01 -2.87 -3.05
CA ALA A 86 10.29 -1.79 -2.11
C ALA A 86 11.20 -0.74 -2.78
N GLY A 87 10.79 0.53 -2.72
CA GLY A 87 11.65 1.64 -3.09
C GLY A 87 12.56 2.05 -1.94
N GLU A 88 13.60 2.84 -2.23
CA GLU A 88 14.64 3.27 -1.27
C GLU A 88 14.11 3.89 0.03
N ARG A 89 12.92 4.52 -0.02
CA ARG A 89 12.30 5.16 1.15
C ARG A 89 11.46 4.21 2.01
N GLY A 90 11.66 2.89 1.87
CA GLY A 90 11.00 1.85 2.66
C GLY A 90 9.50 1.70 2.35
N ARG A 91 9.00 2.34 1.30
CA ARG A 91 7.62 2.16 0.81
C ARG A 91 7.60 0.98 -0.15
N SER A 92 6.62 0.11 0.04
CA SER A 92 6.46 -1.07 -0.80
C SER A 92 5.15 -1.05 -1.57
N ALA A 93 5.18 -1.66 -2.75
CA ALA A 93 4.03 -1.90 -3.59
C ALA A 93 3.93 -3.40 -3.90
N LEU A 94 2.73 -3.94 -3.76
CA LEU A 94 2.44 -5.31 -4.14
C LEU A 94 2.28 -5.37 -5.67
N VAL A 95 2.97 -6.31 -6.28
CA VAL A 95 2.77 -6.68 -7.69
C VAL A 95 1.44 -7.41 -7.79
N ARG A 96 0.53 -6.89 -8.61
CA ARG A 96 -0.86 -7.38 -8.68
C ARG A 96 -1.02 -8.63 -9.53
N HIS A 97 -0.06 -8.89 -10.39
CA HIS A 97 -0.09 -9.99 -11.33
C HIS A 97 0.90 -11.07 -10.90
N ASP A 98 0.57 -12.31 -11.22
CA ASP A 98 1.46 -13.42 -10.96
C ASP A 98 2.63 -13.36 -11.94
N VAL A 99 3.85 -13.44 -11.41
CA VAL A 99 5.07 -13.44 -12.24
C VAL A 99 5.48 -14.88 -12.47
N ARG A 100 5.58 -15.27 -13.74
CA ARG A 100 5.95 -16.62 -14.13
C ARG A 100 7.40 -16.64 -14.63
N LEU A 101 8.19 -17.55 -14.08
CA LEU A 101 9.57 -17.80 -14.45
C LEU A 101 9.70 -19.24 -14.95
N ASP A 102 9.75 -19.43 -16.26
CA ASP A 102 9.93 -20.75 -16.89
C ASP A 102 11.40 -21.05 -17.24
N GLY A 103 12.27 -20.04 -17.23
CA GLY A 103 13.64 -20.10 -17.72
C GLY A 103 14.45 -18.83 -17.43
N PRO A 104 15.74 -18.78 -17.83
CA PRO A 104 16.58 -17.61 -17.64
C PRO A 104 15.89 -16.37 -18.17
N SER A 105 15.78 -15.33 -17.34
CA SER A 105 14.99 -14.15 -17.66
C SER A 105 15.62 -12.88 -17.13
N ASP A 106 15.32 -11.77 -17.80
CA ASP A 106 15.58 -10.43 -17.27
C ASP A 106 14.27 -9.88 -16.67
N LEU A 107 14.30 -9.37 -15.45
CA LEU A 107 13.18 -8.72 -14.79
C LEU A 107 13.39 -7.22 -14.76
N LEU A 108 12.46 -6.46 -15.34
CA LEU A 108 12.40 -5.01 -15.18
C LEU A 108 11.37 -4.67 -14.11
N LEU A 109 11.84 -4.09 -13.00
CA LEU A 109 10.98 -3.57 -11.95
C LEU A 109 10.59 -2.14 -12.27
N HIS A 110 9.30 -1.85 -12.15
CA HIS A 110 8.76 -0.51 -12.22
C HIS A 110 7.97 -0.19 -10.94
N TYR A 111 8.24 0.98 -10.35
CA TYR A 111 7.60 1.42 -9.11
C TYR A 111 7.01 2.83 -9.27
N GLU A 112 5.68 2.92 -9.28
CA GLU A 112 4.98 4.20 -9.36
C GLU A 112 4.59 4.67 -7.94
N SER A 113 5.27 5.69 -7.44
CA SER A 113 4.92 6.32 -6.17
C SER A 113 3.68 7.20 -6.30
N ARG A 114 2.60 6.86 -5.58
CA ARG A 114 1.37 7.67 -5.51
C ARG A 114 1.37 8.63 -4.34
N ARG A 115 2.55 8.96 -3.78
CA ARG A 115 2.68 9.88 -2.64
C ARG A 115 2.09 11.25 -2.93
N LYS A 116 2.31 11.81 -4.13
CA LYS A 116 1.76 13.12 -4.52
C LYS A 116 0.23 13.08 -4.54
N VAL A 117 -0.36 12.04 -5.13
CA VAL A 117 -1.82 11.84 -5.16
C VAL A 117 -2.41 11.74 -3.76
N ARG A 118 -1.78 10.93 -2.88
CA ARG A 118 -2.17 10.83 -1.47
C ARG A 118 -2.13 12.17 -0.76
N ALA A 119 -1.02 12.89 -0.90
CA ALA A 119 -0.82 14.18 -0.25
C ALA A 119 -1.88 15.19 -0.68
N VAL A 120 -2.23 15.23 -1.98
CA VAL A 120 -3.28 16.09 -2.53
C VAL A 120 -4.66 15.71 -2.01
N LEU A 121 -5.01 14.42 -2.01
CA LEU A 121 -6.31 13.96 -1.48
C LEU A 121 -6.46 14.24 0.01
N LEU A 122 -5.42 13.98 0.79
CA LEU A 122 -5.40 14.25 2.23
C LEU A 122 -5.46 15.74 2.53
N SER A 123 -4.68 16.57 1.83
CA SER A 123 -4.70 18.02 2.05
C SER A 123 -6.06 18.62 1.70
N LEU A 124 -6.60 18.31 0.52
CA LEU A 124 -7.94 18.74 0.10
C LEU A 124 -9.01 18.28 1.09
N GLY A 125 -8.94 17.01 1.51
CA GLY A 125 -9.88 16.44 2.46
C GLY A 125 -9.86 17.14 3.82
N VAL A 126 -8.67 17.44 4.35
CA VAL A 126 -8.51 18.19 5.61
C VAL A 126 -9.00 19.63 5.46
N THR A 127 -8.65 20.33 4.37
CA THR A 127 -9.08 21.72 4.14
C THR A 127 -10.60 21.84 4.02
N LEU A 128 -11.24 20.93 3.27
CA LEU A 128 -12.70 20.89 3.14
C LEU A 128 -13.40 20.55 4.47
N SER A 129 -12.85 19.60 5.23
CA SER A 129 -13.38 19.25 6.56
C SER A 129 -13.29 20.43 7.52
N ALA A 130 -12.16 21.13 7.55
CA ALA A 130 -11.94 22.30 8.40
C ALA A 130 -12.85 23.48 8.01
N ALA A 131 -13.02 23.74 6.71
CA ALA A 131 -13.93 24.77 6.21
C ALA A 131 -15.40 24.43 6.53
N GLY A 132 -15.80 23.17 6.36
CA GLY A 132 -17.12 22.67 6.76
C GLY A 132 -17.36 22.85 8.27
N LEU A 133 -16.38 22.50 9.10
CA LEU A 133 -16.48 22.70 10.55
C LEU A 133 -16.57 24.18 10.92
N ALA A 134 -15.76 25.05 10.31
CA ALA A 134 -15.76 26.49 10.58
C ALA A 134 -17.09 27.15 10.19
N THR A 135 -17.69 26.75 9.06
CA THR A 135 -19.01 27.24 8.64
C THR A 135 -20.12 26.76 9.56
N LEU A 136 -20.07 25.50 10.04
CA LEU A 136 -21.00 24.98 11.05
C LEU A 136 -20.87 25.71 12.38
N MET A 137 -19.65 25.91 12.88
CA MET A 137 -19.41 26.67 14.12
C MET A 137 -19.87 28.13 13.95
N GLY A 138 -19.55 28.78 12.83
CA GLY A 138 -20.00 30.13 12.53
C GLY A 138 -21.52 30.25 12.47
N ALA A 139 -22.21 29.27 11.88
CA ALA A 139 -23.66 29.20 11.88
C ALA A 139 -24.22 29.03 13.31
N ALA A 140 -23.63 28.15 14.11
CA ALA A 140 -24.03 27.92 15.50
C ALA A 140 -23.84 29.17 16.38
N PHE A 141 -22.72 29.88 16.26
CA PHE A 141 -22.48 31.14 16.99
C PHE A 141 -23.49 32.23 16.59
N ARG A 142 -23.81 32.36 15.30
CA ARG A 142 -24.82 33.32 14.82
C ARG A 142 -26.23 32.98 15.32
N ILE A 143 -26.58 31.70 15.42
CA ILE A 143 -27.87 31.27 15.98
C ILE A 143 -27.91 31.63 17.46
N ARG A 144 -26.87 31.30 18.23
CA ARG A 144 -26.80 31.64 19.66
C ARG A 144 -26.92 33.14 19.91
N ALA A 145 -26.15 33.95 19.19
CA ALA A 145 -26.21 35.41 19.31
C ALA A 145 -27.57 36.00 18.95
N ARG A 146 -28.29 35.43 17.97
CA ARG A 146 -29.65 35.87 17.61
C ARG A 146 -30.72 35.37 18.59
N CYS A 147 -30.49 34.25 19.26
CA CYS A 147 -31.43 33.67 20.22
C CYS A 147 -31.29 34.26 21.62
N ASP A 148 -30.13 34.79 21.95
CA ASP A 148 -29.89 35.55 23.19
C ASP A 148 -30.45 36.99 23.10
N ASP A 149 -30.80 37.46 21.91
CA ASP A 149 -31.31 38.82 21.67
C ASP A 149 -32.84 38.82 21.44
N PRO A 150 -33.66 39.34 22.38
CA PRO A 150 -35.12 39.22 22.33
C PRO A 150 -35.78 39.99 21.16
N ALA A 151 -35.01 40.85 20.46
CA ALA A 151 -35.47 41.60 19.30
C ALA A 151 -35.39 40.81 17.97
N LEU A 152 -34.71 39.65 17.96
CA LEU A 152 -34.47 38.87 16.75
C LEU A 152 -35.16 37.50 16.82
N SER A 153 -35.76 37.07 15.72
CA SER A 153 -36.31 35.71 15.61
C SER A 153 -35.19 34.68 15.48
N CYS A 154 -35.21 33.63 16.31
CA CYS A 154 -34.38 32.43 16.17
C CYS A 154 -34.70 31.69 14.86
N GLY A 155 -34.10 32.12 13.75
CA GLY A 155 -34.19 31.44 12.47
C GLY A 155 -32.93 30.61 12.20
N LEU A 156 -33.09 29.31 11.97
CA LEU A 156 -31.99 28.46 11.50
C LEU A 156 -31.67 28.81 10.04
N ASN A 157 -30.41 29.16 9.73
CA ASN A 157 -29.99 29.35 8.35
C ASN A 157 -29.63 27.99 7.74
N TRP A 158 -30.64 27.30 7.19
CA TRP A 158 -30.50 25.99 6.55
C TRP A 158 -29.47 25.96 5.42
N GLY A 159 -29.24 27.08 4.73
CA GLY A 159 -28.23 27.18 3.66
C GLY A 159 -26.80 27.05 4.18
N ALA A 160 -26.45 27.78 5.26
CA ALA A 160 -25.13 27.71 5.87
C ALA A 160 -24.86 26.37 6.56
N PHE A 161 -25.91 25.79 7.16
CA PHE A 161 -25.84 24.45 7.77
C PHE A 161 -25.63 23.38 6.70
N GLY A 162 -26.41 23.40 5.62
CA GLY A 162 -26.31 22.46 4.51
C GLY A 162 -24.97 22.51 3.79
N SER A 163 -24.44 23.71 3.51
CA SER A 163 -23.11 23.85 2.90
C SER A 163 -21.99 23.35 3.80
N GLY A 164 -22.08 23.60 5.11
CA GLY A 164 -21.09 23.15 6.09
C GLY A 164 -21.06 21.63 6.23
N VAL A 165 -22.23 20.99 6.31
CA VAL A 165 -22.35 19.53 6.31
C VAL A 165 -21.82 18.93 5.00
N ALA A 166 -22.19 19.49 3.84
CA ALA A 166 -21.73 19.01 2.54
C ALA A 166 -20.21 19.09 2.39
N MET A 167 -19.59 20.21 2.79
CA MET A 167 -18.13 20.37 2.77
C MET A 167 -17.43 19.39 3.73
N LEU A 168 -18.01 19.16 4.91
CA LEU A 168 -17.46 18.22 5.88
C LEU A 168 -17.48 16.78 5.35
N PHE A 169 -18.60 16.33 4.78
CA PHE A 169 -18.68 15.01 4.16
C PHE A 169 -17.84 14.87 2.89
N ALA A 170 -17.72 15.92 2.07
CA ALA A 170 -16.81 15.93 0.93
C ALA A 170 -15.35 15.80 1.39
N GLY A 171 -14.99 16.48 2.46
CA GLY A 171 -13.66 16.38 3.06
C GLY A 171 -13.34 14.97 3.59
N ILE A 172 -14.27 14.37 4.33
CA ILE A 172 -14.16 12.97 4.79
C ILE A 172 -14.10 12.00 3.61
N GLY A 173 -14.93 12.22 2.58
CA GLY A 173 -14.98 11.41 1.37
C GLY A 173 -13.67 11.43 0.57
N LEU A 174 -12.85 12.46 0.72
CA LEU A 174 -11.53 12.57 0.07
C LEU A 174 -10.38 12.05 0.94
N THR A 175 -10.48 12.13 2.27
CA THR A 175 -9.43 11.60 3.16
C THR A 175 -9.38 10.07 3.15
N PHE A 176 -10.51 9.38 3.21
CA PHE A 176 -10.58 7.91 3.14
C PHE A 176 -9.85 7.29 1.92
N PRO A 177 -10.12 7.72 0.67
CA PRO A 177 -9.37 7.24 -0.48
C PRO A 177 -7.92 7.70 -0.43
N GLY A 178 -7.61 8.90 0.10
CA GLY A 178 -6.25 9.37 0.33
C GLY A 178 -5.39 8.41 1.17
N PHE A 179 -5.96 7.77 2.19
CA PHE A 179 -5.27 6.69 2.94
C PHE A 179 -5.21 5.36 2.19
N SER A 180 -6.19 5.11 1.32
CA SER A 180 -6.33 3.84 0.60
C SER A 180 -5.56 3.78 -0.73
N VAL A 181 -5.08 4.92 -1.25
CA VAL A 181 -4.25 4.93 -2.47
C VAL A 181 -2.93 4.20 -2.18
N ARG A 182 -2.77 3.04 -2.80
CA ARG A 182 -1.55 2.24 -2.74
C ARG A 182 -0.60 2.65 -3.85
N ASP A 183 0.70 2.48 -3.59
CA ASP A 183 1.71 2.54 -4.64
C ASP A 183 1.51 1.37 -5.61
N ARG A 184 1.98 1.51 -6.84
CA ARG A 184 1.89 0.44 -7.84
C ARG A 184 3.28 -0.12 -8.12
N GLY A 185 3.37 -1.44 -8.11
CA GLY A 185 4.56 -2.18 -8.51
C GLY A 185 4.19 -3.03 -9.70
N GLU A 186 5.05 -3.00 -10.71
CA GLU A 186 4.92 -3.80 -11.92
C GLU A 186 6.26 -4.48 -12.19
N ILE A 187 6.20 -5.71 -12.68
CA ILE A 187 7.37 -6.48 -13.08
C ILE A 187 7.12 -6.97 -14.50
N THR A 188 8.01 -6.60 -15.40
CA THR A 188 7.99 -7.12 -16.77
C THR A 188 9.07 -8.18 -16.91
N VAL A 189 8.69 -9.34 -17.42
CA VAL A 189 9.61 -10.45 -17.69
C VAL A 189 10.04 -10.37 -19.15
N HIS A 190 11.35 -10.32 -19.36
CA HIS A 190 11.97 -10.34 -20.67
C HIS A 190 12.82 -11.60 -20.85
N PRO A 191 13.03 -12.05 -22.10
CA PRO A 191 14.05 -13.06 -22.38
C PRO A 191 15.42 -12.63 -21.85
N PHE A 192 16.19 -13.59 -21.34
CA PHE A 192 17.54 -13.32 -20.86
C PHE A 192 18.39 -12.61 -21.92
N GLY A 193 19.08 -11.53 -21.55
CA GLY A 193 19.88 -10.73 -22.47
C GLY A 193 19.18 -9.49 -23.03
N ALA A 194 17.85 -9.42 -22.97
CA ALA A 194 17.06 -8.38 -23.62
C ALA A 194 17.27 -6.98 -23.02
N LEU A 195 17.55 -6.88 -21.72
CA LEU A 195 17.74 -5.59 -21.03
C LEU A 195 19.21 -5.11 -21.03
N GLY A 196 20.10 -5.80 -21.76
CA GLY A 196 21.54 -5.49 -21.79
C GLY A 196 22.32 -6.12 -20.63
N SER A 197 23.60 -5.76 -20.49
CA SER A 197 24.47 -6.18 -19.38
C SER A 197 24.43 -5.17 -18.24
N PHE A 198 24.79 -5.59 -17.02
CA PHE A 198 25.15 -4.71 -15.90
C PHE A 198 26.38 -3.85 -16.27
N GLY A 199 26.20 -2.87 -17.15
CA GLY A 199 27.24 -1.92 -17.50
C GLY A 199 27.28 -0.81 -16.45
N PRO A 200 28.46 -0.41 -15.96
CA PRO A 200 28.56 0.77 -15.12
C PRO A 200 28.04 1.98 -15.89
N GLU A 201 27.50 2.96 -15.16
CA GLU A 201 27.27 4.31 -15.66
C GLU A 201 28.41 4.72 -16.58
N ARG A 202 28.06 5.03 -17.84
CA ARG A 202 28.94 5.79 -18.71
C ARG A 202 28.77 7.25 -18.30
N GLU A 203 29.36 7.60 -17.16
CA GLU A 203 29.80 8.97 -16.91
C GLU A 203 31.07 9.16 -17.75
N ASP A 204 31.07 10.24 -18.53
CA ASP A 204 32.14 10.76 -19.38
C ASP A 204 32.52 9.99 -20.67
N ASP A 205 31.91 10.38 -21.80
CA ASP A 205 32.65 10.96 -22.93
C ASP A 205 31.72 11.28 -24.11
N ALA A 206 31.33 12.55 -24.21
CA ALA A 206 31.24 13.27 -25.48
C ALA A 206 31.26 14.77 -25.18
N MET A 207 32.46 15.30 -24.94
CA MET A 207 32.78 16.67 -25.33
C MET A 207 32.33 16.91 -26.76
N HIS A 208 31.46 17.91 -26.96
CA HIS A 208 31.63 18.99 -27.93
C HIS A 208 30.71 20.17 -27.60
#